data_AF-A0A8B6G1F1-F1
#
_entry.id   AF-A0A8B6G1F1-F1
#
_cell.length_a   1.000
_cell.length_b   1.000
_cell.length_c   1.000
_cell.angle_alpha   90.00
_cell.angle_beta   90.00
_cell.angle_gamma   90.00
#
_symmetry.space_group_name_H-M   'P 1'
#
loop_
_entity.id
_entity.type
_entity.pdbx_description
1 polymer ?
#
loop_
_entity_poly.entity_id
_entity_poly.type
_entity_poly.pdbx_seq_one_letter_code
_entity_poly.pdbx_strand_id
1 'polypeptide(L)'
;MSSPEPTEDSQDETEEEPQKYTQPLTALPPRVVQQEESQVEVSASPAFQCLDELFQDGKLTGTRLAHLKAKYTDLHETLKKTRDNESNLLKQAKEVQVELERQRIELEKADNLPDKTSNSEVVNIRREILKSVNAKDEILDREYQLNYKFETLTEEKKILEKEFARLPKQGETEKKIKELQAACDEIKKEIMQRQMENKSLKEDLEGNNRQIVIDKKDFEKLVDEMEKFKGDLVQVNSVPNQLMKEKDKLQRQFNEIDKRQKTLDTEHETLKDSLKFFAKKKEDLTDEKFELETEVEKGKSLVDQKNTEVNMILKEIEAAKNEQATLEGDKGTIEMGLRHIMLEKKNQHEAHARRTREKDRDLKTLKKAELQVKVAEENLLHTRSVNEKTKSQVESLPKDDGSISKKKADLAKEVEMVKVSLAKHNKVTTDKHIALETSAAQEQALLYEQSDLRIEVVELNRLAAIKADEREQKARDFMRAEIRFHKAEEDLQTKDLQIADHRKKEKEMETKLKEFAKLYDVIKNERNKCVNLIQTSTQKAAEMKEKIKMLQNEIEILRHTVNDKDK
;
A
#
# COMPACT_ATOMS: atom_id res chain seq x y z
N MET A 1 67.01 -28.11 -19.13
CA MET A 1 67.58 -27.11 -20.08
C MET A 1 67.78 -25.81 -19.32
N SER A 2 68.84 -25.10 -19.69
CA SER A 2 69.37 -23.85 -19.11
C SER A 2 70.32 -23.99 -17.92
N SER A 3 71.60 -24.15 -18.26
CA SER A 3 72.72 -23.45 -17.59
C SER A 3 72.67 -21.94 -17.95
N PRO A 4 73.35 -21.04 -17.22
CA PRO A 4 74.81 -20.88 -17.35
C PRO A 4 75.57 -20.58 -16.03
N GLU A 5 76.72 -21.26 -15.87
CA GLU A 5 78.10 -20.74 -15.76
C GLU A 5 78.52 -19.57 -14.81
N PRO A 6 79.83 -19.45 -14.48
CA PRO A 6 80.35 -19.28 -13.12
C PRO A 6 81.21 -18.02 -12.94
N THR A 7 81.80 -17.82 -11.75
CA THR A 7 82.95 -16.92 -11.57
C THR A 7 83.88 -17.38 -10.43
N GLU A 8 85.16 -17.39 -10.78
CA GLU A 8 86.40 -17.37 -9.98
C GLU A 8 86.39 -16.14 -9.02
N ASP A 9 87.24 -15.94 -8.01
CA ASP A 9 88.69 -16.16 -7.93
C ASP A 9 89.14 -15.77 -6.50
N SER A 10 90.24 -16.33 -5.99
CA SER A 10 91.34 -15.63 -5.30
C SER A 10 92.23 -16.57 -4.48
N GLN A 11 93.50 -16.50 -4.86
CA GLN A 11 94.69 -17.16 -4.35
C GLN A 11 95.10 -16.62 -2.98
N ASP A 12 95.79 -17.43 -2.17
CA ASP A 12 97.11 -17.03 -1.69
C ASP A 12 97.93 -18.24 -1.20
N GLU A 13 99.13 -18.35 -1.77
CA GLU A 13 100.22 -19.24 -1.37
C GLU A 13 100.92 -18.69 -0.13
N THR A 14 101.51 -19.54 0.72
CA THR A 14 102.67 -19.14 1.55
C THR A 14 103.44 -20.35 2.08
N GLU A 15 104.46 -20.71 1.30
CA GLU A 15 105.86 -20.97 1.68
C GLU A 15 106.22 -21.60 3.05
N GLU A 16 106.93 -22.74 2.97
CA GLU A 16 107.80 -23.28 4.01
C GLU A 16 109.07 -22.40 4.18
N GLU A 17 109.33 -21.91 5.39
CA GLU A 17 110.63 -21.30 5.76
C GLU A 17 111.43 -22.19 6.75
N PRO A 18 112.76 -22.28 6.58
CA PRO A 18 113.66 -23.08 7.42
C PRO A 18 113.88 -22.44 8.80
N GLN A 19 113.84 -23.27 9.85
CA GLN A 19 114.11 -22.86 11.24
C GLN A 19 115.52 -22.26 11.39
N LYS A 20 115.59 -20.92 11.43
CA LYS A 20 116.78 -20.15 11.79
C LYS A 20 117.11 -20.38 13.27
N TYR A 21 118.33 -20.83 13.52
CA TYR A 21 118.97 -20.88 14.83
C TYR A 21 118.95 -19.47 15.46
N THR A 22 118.18 -19.28 16.53
CA THR A 22 118.15 -18.02 17.28
C THR A 22 119.21 -18.06 18.38
N GLN A 23 120.11 -17.07 18.37
CA GLN A 23 121.09 -16.86 19.44
C GLN A 23 120.39 -16.65 20.79
N PRO A 24 120.91 -17.17 21.91
CA PRO A 24 120.31 -16.96 23.22
C PRO A 24 120.31 -15.48 23.60
N LEU A 25 119.15 -14.98 24.02
CA LEU A 25 118.97 -13.66 24.63
C LEU A 25 119.80 -13.55 25.92
N THR A 26 120.88 -12.76 25.89
CA THR A 26 121.64 -12.39 27.08
C THR A 26 120.84 -11.38 27.90
N ALA A 27 120.15 -11.84 28.94
CA ALA A 27 119.43 -10.98 29.87
C ALA A 27 120.43 -10.17 30.72
N LEU A 28 120.43 -8.85 30.55
CA LEU A 28 121.10 -7.92 31.46
C LEU A 28 120.34 -7.90 32.81
N PRO A 29 121.02 -8.08 33.96
CA PRO A 29 120.38 -8.16 35.27
C PRO A 29 119.76 -6.81 35.69
N PRO A 30 118.59 -6.81 36.36
CA PRO A 30 117.92 -5.60 36.85
C PRO A 30 118.79 -4.82 37.85
N ARG A 31 118.76 -3.49 37.75
CA ARG A 31 119.44 -2.55 38.63
C ARG A 31 118.78 -2.59 40.01
N VAL A 32 119.32 -3.41 40.93
CA VAL A 32 118.85 -3.51 42.32
C VAL A 32 119.11 -2.18 43.02
N VAL A 33 118.05 -1.44 43.32
CA VAL A 33 118.08 -0.29 44.23
C VAL A 33 118.39 -0.85 45.62
N GLN A 34 119.62 -0.63 46.10
CA GLN A 34 120.02 -0.94 47.46
C GLN A 34 119.29 0.02 48.41
N GLN A 35 118.10 -0.37 48.90
CA GLN A 35 117.56 0.21 50.12
C GLN A 35 118.27 -0.44 51.31
N GLU A 36 119.16 0.33 51.93
CA GLU A 36 119.91 0.00 53.15
C GLU A 36 118.97 -0.10 54.37
N GLU A 37 118.24 -1.19 54.52
CA GLU A 37 117.58 -1.56 55.78
C GLU A 37 118.41 -2.59 56.60
N SER A 38 119.69 -2.77 56.29
CA SER A 38 120.47 -3.91 56.80
C SER A 38 121.01 -3.80 58.23
N GLN A 39 120.69 -2.74 58.98
CA GLN A 39 121.28 -2.50 60.31
C GLN A 39 120.30 -2.02 61.39
N VAL A 40 119.02 -2.44 61.34
CA VAL A 40 118.08 -2.17 62.44
C VAL A 40 117.87 -3.46 63.24
N GLU A 41 118.29 -3.47 64.51
CA GLU A 41 117.95 -4.55 65.45
C GLU A 41 116.44 -4.76 65.47
N VAL A 42 115.98 -6.01 65.36
CA VAL A 42 114.55 -6.37 65.17
C VAL A 42 113.65 -5.74 66.23
N SER A 43 114.16 -5.59 67.46
CA SER A 43 113.51 -4.94 68.60
C SER A 43 113.26 -3.44 68.45
N ALA A 44 114.01 -2.74 67.59
CA ALA A 44 113.85 -1.32 67.27
C ALA A 44 113.06 -1.08 65.99
N SER A 45 112.52 -2.14 65.36
CA SER A 45 111.72 -2.00 64.14
C SER A 45 110.40 -1.24 64.40
N PRO A 46 109.91 -0.43 63.44
CA PRO A 46 108.59 0.20 63.54
C PRO A 46 107.47 -0.81 63.80
N ALA A 47 107.64 -2.04 63.32
CA ALA A 47 106.72 -3.15 63.55
C ALA A 47 106.70 -3.60 65.03
N PHE A 48 107.85 -3.68 65.70
CA PHE A 48 107.90 -3.97 67.14
C PHE A 48 107.30 -2.84 67.97
N GLN A 49 107.53 -1.59 67.60
CA GLN A 49 106.95 -0.41 68.25
C GLN A 49 105.42 -0.38 68.14
N CYS A 50 104.88 -0.61 66.93
CA CYS A 50 103.42 -0.73 66.73
C CYS A 50 102.81 -1.87 67.55
N LEU A 51 103.52 -3.00 67.67
CA LEU A 51 103.06 -4.14 68.47
C LEU A 51 103.05 -3.79 69.98
N ASP A 52 104.03 -3.04 70.48
CA ASP A 52 104.06 -2.58 71.88
C ASP A 52 102.98 -1.52 72.18
N GLU A 53 102.73 -0.58 71.26
CA GLU A 53 101.64 0.40 71.39
C GLU A 53 100.27 -0.29 71.49
N LEU A 54 100.02 -1.29 70.62
CA LEU A 54 98.77 -2.06 70.65
C LEU A 54 98.61 -2.90 71.93
N PHE A 55 99.70 -3.26 72.60
CA PHE A 55 99.67 -3.90 73.91
C PHE A 55 99.38 -2.88 75.03
N GLN A 56 99.98 -1.68 75.00
CA GLN A 56 99.69 -0.60 75.95
C GLN A 56 98.24 -0.11 75.86
N ASP A 57 97.67 -0.07 74.65
CA ASP A 57 96.25 0.23 74.39
C ASP A 57 95.28 -0.83 74.92
N GLY A 58 95.78 -1.93 75.50
CA GLY A 58 94.99 -3.06 76.00
C GLY A 58 94.34 -3.91 74.90
N LYS A 59 94.57 -3.59 73.62
CA LYS A 59 94.03 -4.31 72.46
C LYS A 59 94.71 -5.64 72.20
N LEU A 60 95.94 -5.83 72.69
CA LEU A 60 96.64 -7.11 72.66
C LEU A 60 96.89 -7.66 74.06
N THR A 61 96.59 -8.94 74.24
CA THR A 61 97.05 -9.73 75.40
C THR A 61 98.54 -10.04 75.26
N GLY A 62 99.29 -10.09 76.37
CA GLY A 62 100.75 -10.31 76.36
C GLY A 62 101.21 -11.56 75.60
N THR A 63 100.43 -12.65 75.65
CA THR A 63 100.70 -13.88 74.89
C THR A 63 100.66 -13.66 73.37
N ARG A 64 99.77 -12.79 72.91
CA ARG A 64 99.57 -12.49 71.49
C ARG A 64 100.62 -11.51 70.97
N LEU A 65 101.06 -10.57 71.81
CA LEU A 65 102.22 -9.71 71.54
C LEU A 65 103.49 -10.56 71.34
N ALA A 66 103.79 -11.46 72.28
CA ALA A 66 104.96 -12.33 72.19
C ALA A 66 104.95 -13.20 70.92
N HIS A 67 103.79 -13.74 70.55
CA HIS A 67 103.66 -14.55 69.34
C HIS A 67 103.88 -13.74 68.04
N LEU A 68 103.38 -12.50 67.97
CA LEU A 68 103.58 -11.64 66.81
C LEU A 68 105.02 -11.12 66.70
N LYS A 69 105.63 -10.76 67.84
CA LYS A 69 107.05 -10.41 67.89
C LYS A 69 107.93 -11.57 67.42
N ALA A 70 107.66 -12.80 67.89
CA ALA A 70 108.37 -14.00 67.43
C ALA A 70 108.24 -14.22 65.91
N LYS A 71 107.02 -14.13 65.36
CA LYS A 71 106.80 -14.27 63.91
C LYS A 71 107.55 -13.23 63.08
N TYR A 72 107.63 -12.00 63.57
CA TYR A 72 108.36 -10.94 62.86
C TYR A 72 109.88 -11.17 62.93
N THR A 73 110.40 -11.67 64.06
CA THR A 73 111.81 -12.08 64.18
C THR A 73 112.16 -13.21 63.22
N ASP A 74 111.32 -14.26 63.11
CA ASP A 74 111.54 -15.37 62.18
C ASP A 74 111.60 -14.91 60.72
N LEU A 75 110.71 -13.97 60.34
CA LEU A 75 110.68 -13.41 58.99
C LEU A 75 111.95 -12.61 58.68
N HIS A 76 112.40 -11.78 59.62
CA HIS A 76 113.62 -10.99 59.44
C HIS A 76 114.87 -11.87 59.33
N GLU A 77 114.97 -12.95 60.13
CA GLU A 77 116.08 -13.89 60.06
C GLU A 77 116.11 -14.67 58.73
N THR A 78 114.94 -15.02 58.22
CA THR A 78 114.80 -15.67 56.91
C THR A 78 115.27 -14.77 55.77
N LEU A 79 114.90 -13.48 55.80
CA LEU A 79 115.34 -12.50 54.81
C LEU A 79 116.88 -12.34 54.79
N LYS A 80 117.49 -12.31 55.98
CA LYS A 80 118.95 -12.23 56.14
C LYS A 80 119.65 -13.44 55.51
N LYS A 81 119.20 -14.67 55.81
CA LYS A 81 119.76 -15.92 55.24
C LYS A 81 119.70 -15.94 53.71
N THR A 82 118.61 -15.44 53.12
CA THR A 82 118.48 -15.39 51.65
C THR A 82 119.48 -14.44 51.01
N ARG A 83 119.73 -13.26 51.61
CA ARG A 83 120.72 -12.30 51.11
C ARG A 83 122.16 -12.84 51.20
N ASP A 84 122.49 -13.54 52.27
CA ASP A 84 123.82 -14.15 52.43
C ASP A 84 124.07 -15.26 51.38
N ASN A 85 123.05 -16.06 51.07
CA ASN A 85 123.12 -17.09 50.03
C ASN A 85 123.31 -16.50 48.62
N GLU A 86 122.61 -15.41 48.30
CA GLU A 86 122.75 -14.71 47.02
C GLU A 86 124.17 -14.18 46.82
N SER A 87 124.77 -13.61 47.88
CA SER A 87 126.15 -13.12 47.85
C SER A 87 127.18 -14.25 47.59
N ASN A 88 126.99 -15.41 48.22
CA ASN A 88 127.87 -16.56 48.04
C ASN A 88 127.83 -17.14 46.62
N LEU A 89 126.64 -17.26 46.03
CA LEU A 89 126.46 -17.75 44.66
C LEU A 89 127.15 -16.83 43.64
N LEU A 90 127.08 -15.52 43.85
CA LEU A 90 127.73 -14.55 42.97
C LEU A 90 129.27 -14.65 43.01
N LYS A 91 129.83 -15.06 44.15
CA LYS A 91 131.28 -15.26 44.30
C LYS A 91 131.75 -16.53 43.59
N GLN A 92 131.01 -17.63 43.73
CA GLN A 92 131.32 -18.90 43.05
C GLN A 92 131.31 -18.76 41.52
N ALA A 93 130.35 -18.00 40.97
CA ALA A 93 130.27 -17.76 39.52
C ALA A 93 131.54 -17.09 38.95
N LYS A 94 132.16 -16.17 39.70
CA LYS A 94 133.40 -15.49 39.27
C LYS A 94 134.61 -16.42 39.28
N GLU A 95 134.70 -17.32 40.26
CA GLU A 95 135.81 -18.28 40.38
C GLU A 95 135.83 -19.28 39.20
N VAL A 96 134.66 -19.79 38.82
CA VAL A 96 134.53 -20.72 37.69
C VAL A 96 134.93 -20.08 36.36
N GLN A 97 134.64 -18.79 36.18
CA GLN A 97 134.98 -18.08 34.95
C GLN A 97 136.50 -17.92 34.76
N VAL A 98 137.25 -17.76 35.85
CA VAL A 98 138.72 -17.64 35.79
C VAL A 98 139.39 -18.98 35.44
N GLU A 99 138.89 -20.09 35.98
CA GLU A 99 139.47 -21.42 35.73
C GLU A 99 139.30 -21.89 34.28
N LEU A 100 138.19 -21.50 33.64
CA LEU A 100 137.88 -21.87 32.26
C LEU A 100 138.84 -21.23 31.25
N GLU A 101 139.27 -19.99 31.50
CA GLU A 101 140.24 -19.28 30.65
C GLU A 101 141.65 -19.91 30.74
N ARG A 102 142.01 -20.47 31.91
CA ARG A 102 143.31 -21.13 32.15
C ARG A 102 143.48 -22.39 31.30
N GLN A 103 142.46 -23.25 31.26
CA GLN A 103 142.55 -24.55 30.59
C GLN A 103 142.64 -24.43 29.06
N ARG A 104 142.09 -23.36 28.47
CA ARG A 104 142.21 -23.10 27.03
C ARG A 104 143.66 -22.88 26.57
N ILE A 105 144.51 -22.31 27.42
CA ILE A 105 145.91 -21.98 27.08
C ILE A 105 146.82 -23.22 27.10
N GLU A 106 146.54 -24.21 27.95
CA GLU A 106 147.38 -25.43 28.05
C GLU A 106 147.21 -26.37 26.86
N LEU A 107 146.00 -26.46 26.29
CA LEU A 107 145.70 -27.32 25.14
C LEU A 107 146.46 -26.91 23.87
N GLU A 108 146.67 -25.61 23.65
CA GLU A 108 147.37 -25.10 22.46
C GLU A 108 148.88 -25.46 22.43
N LYS A 109 149.46 -25.85 23.58
CA LYS A 109 150.89 -26.22 23.69
C LYS A 109 151.18 -27.69 23.39
N ALA A 110 150.18 -28.58 23.39
CA ALA A 110 150.39 -30.02 23.28
C ALA A 110 150.58 -30.53 21.84
N ASP A 111 150.16 -29.78 20.82
CA ASP A 111 150.05 -30.29 19.43
C ASP A 111 151.35 -30.31 18.60
N ASN A 112 152.51 -29.88 19.14
CA ASN A 112 153.71 -29.58 18.32
C ASN A 112 154.96 -30.47 18.50
N LEU A 113 154.86 -31.78 18.83
CA LEU A 113 156.04 -32.67 18.88
C LEU A 113 155.96 -33.91 17.95
N PRO A 114 156.92 -34.13 17.03
CA PRO A 114 157.00 -35.33 16.20
C PRO A 114 158.13 -36.31 16.61
N ASP A 115 157.78 -37.60 16.79
CA ASP A 115 158.66 -38.69 17.23
C ASP A 115 158.81 -39.82 16.17
N LYS A 116 160.03 -40.05 15.69
CA LYS A 116 160.52 -41.33 15.13
C LYS A 116 162.02 -41.39 15.42
N THR A 117 162.50 -42.20 16.37
CA THR A 117 163.13 -43.53 16.16
C THR A 117 163.80 -43.88 17.51
N SER A 118 163.60 -45.03 18.14
CA SER A 118 164.19 -46.32 17.77
C SER A 118 163.57 -47.44 18.61
N ASN A 119 162.92 -48.41 17.94
CA ASN A 119 162.35 -49.62 18.55
C ASN A 119 163.47 -50.59 18.98
N SER A 120 163.67 -50.73 20.29
CA SER A 120 164.36 -51.88 20.91
C SER A 120 163.31 -52.92 21.34
N GLU A 121 163.64 -54.22 21.38
CA GLU A 121 162.72 -55.34 21.69
C GLU A 121 161.90 -55.14 22.98
N VAL A 122 162.42 -54.37 23.93
CA VAL A 122 161.71 -53.96 25.16
C VAL A 122 160.41 -53.21 24.85
N VAL A 123 160.39 -52.38 23.79
CA VAL A 123 159.18 -51.67 23.33
C VAL A 123 158.14 -52.63 22.75
N ASN A 124 158.58 -53.73 22.11
CA ASN A 124 157.66 -54.73 21.57
C ASN A 124 156.98 -55.55 22.68
N ILE A 125 157.72 -55.99 23.71
CA ILE A 125 157.11 -56.70 24.86
C ILE A 125 156.17 -55.77 25.62
N ARG A 126 156.56 -54.51 25.83
CA ARG A 126 155.71 -53.52 26.50
C ARG A 126 154.42 -53.23 25.71
N ARG A 127 154.50 -53.25 24.37
CA ARG A 127 153.33 -53.13 23.47
C ARG A 127 152.38 -54.33 23.57
N GLU A 128 152.89 -55.56 23.69
CA GLU A 128 152.04 -56.75 23.87
C GLU A 128 151.34 -56.78 25.23
N ILE A 129 152.04 -56.40 26.30
CA ILE A 129 151.43 -56.31 27.64
C ILE A 129 150.31 -55.26 27.65
N LEU A 130 150.57 -54.08 27.09
CA LEU A 130 149.56 -53.01 27.03
C LEU A 130 148.33 -53.45 26.22
N LYS A 131 148.52 -54.17 25.10
CA LYS A 131 147.41 -54.72 24.31
C LYS A 131 146.57 -55.71 25.10
N SER A 132 147.19 -56.61 25.88
CA SER A 132 146.43 -57.59 26.68
C SER A 132 145.65 -56.93 27.83
N VAL A 133 146.23 -55.91 28.48
CA VAL A 133 145.54 -55.16 29.55
C VAL A 133 144.34 -54.41 28.98
N ASN A 134 144.52 -53.67 27.88
CA ASN A 134 143.42 -52.94 27.24
C ASN A 134 142.30 -53.89 26.78
N ALA A 135 142.64 -55.06 26.24
CA ALA A 135 141.65 -56.06 25.84
C ALA A 135 140.85 -56.62 27.04
N LYS A 136 141.48 -56.75 28.22
CA LYS A 136 140.79 -57.18 29.44
C LYS A 136 139.78 -56.13 29.90
N ASP A 137 140.18 -54.86 29.92
CA ASP A 137 139.32 -53.77 30.38
C ASP A 137 138.14 -53.54 29.42
N GLU A 138 138.35 -53.69 28.11
CA GLU A 138 137.25 -53.65 27.11
C GLU A 138 136.22 -54.77 27.31
N ILE A 139 136.66 -55.97 27.70
CA ILE A 139 135.75 -57.09 28.02
C ILE A 139 134.96 -56.79 29.30
N LEU A 140 135.58 -56.22 30.33
CA LEU A 140 134.91 -55.88 31.59
C LEU A 140 133.87 -54.77 31.39
N ASP A 141 134.18 -53.74 30.61
CA ASP A 141 133.21 -52.70 30.26
C ASP A 141 132.01 -53.27 29.49
N ARG A 142 132.27 -54.22 28.57
CA ARG A 142 131.21 -54.91 27.82
C ARG A 142 130.33 -55.78 28.70
N GLU A 143 130.90 -56.47 29.69
CA GLU A 143 130.16 -57.25 30.67
C GLU A 143 129.24 -56.34 31.51
N TYR A 144 129.77 -55.21 31.99
CA TYR A 144 128.99 -54.23 32.75
C TYR A 144 127.80 -53.70 31.95
N GLN A 145 128.02 -53.32 30.68
CA GLN A 145 126.94 -52.85 29.79
C GLN A 145 125.85 -53.91 29.55
N LEU A 146 126.25 -55.18 29.38
CA LEU A 146 125.29 -56.26 29.17
C LEU A 146 124.43 -56.52 30.42
N ASN A 147 125.02 -56.49 31.61
CA ASN A 147 124.27 -56.66 32.87
C ASN A 147 123.26 -55.52 33.08
N TYR A 148 123.67 -54.27 32.85
CA TYR A 148 122.76 -53.13 32.95
C TYR A 148 121.55 -53.26 32.00
N LYS A 149 121.79 -53.71 30.77
CA LYS A 149 120.72 -53.94 29.79
C LYS A 149 119.79 -55.08 30.19
N PHE A 150 120.33 -56.13 30.80
CA PHE A 150 119.54 -57.26 31.29
C PHE A 150 118.59 -56.85 32.41
N GLU A 151 119.06 -56.04 33.37
CA GLU A 151 118.22 -55.51 34.45
C GLU A 151 117.08 -54.63 33.92
N THR A 152 117.40 -53.70 33.01
CA THR A 152 116.41 -52.79 32.40
C THR A 152 115.27 -53.57 31.71
N LEU A 153 115.62 -54.56 30.88
CA LEU A 153 114.62 -55.39 30.18
C LEU A 153 113.79 -56.25 31.13
N THR A 154 114.38 -56.68 32.25
CA THR A 154 113.67 -57.46 33.27
C THR A 154 112.61 -56.61 33.97
N GLU A 155 112.91 -55.34 34.24
CA GLU A 155 111.95 -54.39 34.81
C GLU A 155 110.82 -54.04 33.82
N GLU A 156 111.13 -53.79 32.56
CA GLU A 156 110.12 -53.53 31.51
C GLU A 156 109.15 -54.71 31.36
N LYS A 157 109.67 -55.95 31.31
CA LYS A 157 108.84 -57.16 31.25
C LYS A 157 107.87 -57.21 32.44
N LYS A 158 108.34 -56.90 33.64
CA LYS A 158 107.52 -56.92 34.86
C LYS A 158 106.43 -55.85 34.84
N ILE A 159 106.66 -54.71 34.20
CA ILE A 159 105.66 -53.65 34.01
C ILE A 159 104.60 -54.13 33.01
N LEU A 160 105.00 -54.65 31.84
CA LEU A 160 104.08 -55.13 30.81
C LEU A 160 103.20 -56.28 31.30
N GLU A 161 103.73 -57.21 32.11
CA GLU A 161 102.94 -58.29 32.71
C GLU A 161 101.84 -57.74 33.64
N LYS A 162 102.12 -56.68 34.40
CA LYS A 162 101.12 -56.01 35.25
C LYS A 162 100.06 -55.29 34.42
N GLU A 163 100.43 -54.65 33.31
CA GLU A 163 99.48 -54.00 32.42
C GLU A 163 98.59 -55.01 31.69
N PHE A 164 99.16 -56.13 31.24
CA PHE A 164 98.39 -57.21 30.63
C PHE A 164 97.37 -57.81 31.61
N ALA A 165 97.75 -57.97 32.89
CA ALA A 165 96.82 -58.43 33.93
C ALA A 165 95.69 -57.44 34.25
N ARG A 166 95.84 -56.15 33.92
CA ARG A 166 94.81 -55.11 34.11
C ARG A 166 93.81 -55.03 32.95
N LEU A 167 94.08 -55.67 31.82
CA LEU A 167 93.14 -55.70 30.70
C LEU A 167 91.89 -56.53 31.08
N PRO A 168 90.67 -56.05 30.78
CA PRO A 168 89.45 -56.80 31.01
C PRO A 168 89.51 -58.16 30.31
N LYS A 169 89.09 -59.22 30.99
CA LYS A 169 89.04 -60.55 30.39
C LYS A 169 88.00 -60.54 29.26
N GLN A 170 88.28 -61.24 28.16
CA GLN A 170 87.42 -61.29 26.97
C GLN A 170 85.93 -61.57 27.29
N GLY A 171 85.63 -62.41 28.29
CA GLY A 171 84.26 -62.69 28.71
C GLY A 171 83.51 -61.51 29.35
N GLU A 172 84.18 -60.57 30.01
CA GLU A 172 83.55 -59.35 30.57
C GLU A 172 83.18 -58.37 29.45
N THR A 173 84.04 -58.25 28.43
CA THR A 173 83.80 -57.42 27.25
C THR A 173 82.64 -57.96 26.43
N GLU A 174 82.58 -59.28 26.20
CA GLU A 174 81.47 -59.93 25.49
C GLU A 174 80.14 -59.80 26.24
N LYS A 175 80.16 -59.89 27.58
CA LYS A 175 78.96 -59.65 28.40
C LYS A 175 78.45 -58.21 28.23
N LYS A 176 79.35 -57.22 28.27
CA LYS A 176 79.00 -55.81 28.10
C LYS A 176 78.47 -55.50 26.70
N ILE A 177 79.01 -56.15 25.66
CA ILE A 177 78.49 -56.05 24.29
C ILE A 177 77.06 -56.60 24.21
N LYS A 178 76.79 -57.76 24.81
CA LYS A 178 75.44 -58.35 24.82
C LYS A 178 74.43 -57.49 25.59
N GLU A 179 74.83 -56.92 26.72
CA GLU A 179 73.99 -55.99 27.50
C GLU A 179 73.64 -54.73 26.70
N LEU A 180 74.62 -54.13 26.02
CA LEU A 180 74.39 -52.96 25.15
C LEU A 180 73.53 -53.30 23.93
N GLN A 181 73.70 -54.47 23.32
CA GLN A 181 72.84 -54.93 22.23
C GLN A 181 71.39 -55.11 22.69
N ALA A 182 71.18 -55.73 23.86
CA ALA A 182 69.86 -55.88 24.45
C ALA A 182 69.19 -54.52 24.73
N ALA A 183 69.93 -53.56 25.32
CA ALA A 183 69.44 -52.21 25.56
C ALA A 183 69.10 -51.47 24.26
N CYS A 184 69.94 -51.59 23.22
CA CYS A 184 69.67 -51.01 21.91
C CYS A 184 68.39 -51.58 21.27
N ASP A 185 68.16 -52.89 21.38
CA ASP A 185 66.96 -53.53 20.82
C ASP A 185 65.70 -53.19 21.62
N GLU A 186 65.81 -52.97 22.93
CA GLU A 186 64.71 -52.46 23.76
C GLU A 186 64.33 -51.04 23.36
N ILE A 187 65.30 -50.13 23.20
CA ILE A 187 65.07 -48.75 22.72
C ILE A 187 64.45 -48.75 21.32
N LYS A 188 64.90 -49.64 20.41
CA LYS A 188 64.28 -49.76 19.07
C LYS A 188 62.81 -50.15 19.15
N LYS A 189 62.46 -51.11 20.02
CA LYS A 189 61.06 -51.52 20.23
C LYS A 189 60.23 -50.36 20.78
N GLU A 190 60.76 -49.61 21.75
CA GLU A 190 60.09 -48.42 22.29
C GLU A 190 59.88 -47.37 21.20
N ILE A 191 60.90 -47.07 20.37
CA ILE A 191 60.77 -46.13 19.25
C ILE A 191 59.67 -46.57 18.29
N MET A 192 59.62 -47.85 17.91
CA MET A 192 58.56 -48.36 17.03
C MET A 192 57.17 -48.23 17.67
N GLN A 193 57.05 -48.53 18.97
CA GLN A 193 55.79 -48.34 19.70
C GLN A 193 55.36 -46.87 19.73
N ARG A 194 56.27 -45.95 20.07
CA ARG A 194 56.01 -44.50 20.09
C ARG A 194 55.66 -43.96 18.71
N GLN A 195 56.24 -44.50 17.64
CA GLN A 195 55.88 -44.13 16.27
C GLN A 195 54.46 -44.57 15.92
N MET A 196 54.06 -45.78 16.31
CA MET A 196 52.69 -46.26 16.11
C MET A 196 51.67 -45.47 16.94
N GLU A 197 51.97 -45.18 18.21
CA GLU A 197 51.15 -44.32 19.07
C GLU A 197 50.97 -42.91 18.47
N ASN A 198 52.06 -42.29 18.00
CA ASN A 198 51.99 -40.99 17.34
C ASN A 198 51.16 -41.03 16.06
N LYS A 199 51.23 -42.12 15.29
CA LYS A 199 50.41 -42.27 14.08
C LYS A 199 48.92 -42.38 14.44
N SER A 200 48.57 -43.21 15.42
CA SER A 200 47.19 -43.33 15.90
C SER A 200 46.65 -42.00 16.43
N LEU A 201 47.41 -41.31 17.28
CA LEU A 201 46.99 -40.01 17.83
C LEU A 201 46.80 -38.94 16.76
N LYS A 202 47.61 -38.96 15.70
CA LYS A 202 47.43 -38.05 14.56
C LYS A 202 46.14 -38.36 13.79
N GLU A 203 45.85 -39.63 13.54
CA GLU A 203 44.62 -40.06 12.89
C GLU A 203 43.38 -39.69 13.73
N ASP A 204 43.44 -39.89 15.05
CA ASP A 204 42.37 -39.49 15.98
C ASP A 204 42.17 -37.97 16.01
N LEU A 205 43.25 -37.20 16.01
CA LEU A 205 43.20 -35.73 15.98
C LEU A 205 42.62 -35.22 14.66
N GLU A 206 42.98 -35.83 13.53
CA GLU A 206 42.37 -35.52 12.23
C GLU A 206 40.88 -35.88 12.20
N GLY A 207 40.50 -37.03 12.78
CA GLY A 207 39.10 -37.44 12.93
C GLY A 207 38.29 -36.44 13.75
N ASN A 208 38.79 -36.07 14.93
CA ASN A 208 38.16 -35.07 15.80
C ASN A 208 38.05 -33.70 15.13
N ASN A 209 39.08 -33.26 14.40
CA ASN A 209 39.02 -32.01 13.64
C ASN A 209 37.95 -32.03 12.55
N ARG A 210 37.78 -33.15 11.82
CA ARG A 210 36.70 -33.30 10.85
C ARG A 210 35.33 -33.24 11.53
N GLN A 211 35.17 -33.89 12.68
CA GLN A 211 33.93 -33.85 13.44
C GLN A 211 33.59 -32.42 13.91
N ILE A 212 34.57 -31.69 14.46
CA ILE A 212 34.40 -30.29 14.88
C ILE A 212 33.91 -29.41 13.73
N VAL A 213 34.40 -29.62 12.51
CA VAL A 213 33.95 -28.85 11.33
C VAL A 213 32.49 -29.16 10.99
N ILE A 214 32.09 -30.44 11.08
CA ILE A 214 30.69 -30.85 10.86
C ILE A 214 29.78 -30.23 11.92
N ASP A 215 30.15 -30.35 13.19
CA ASP A 215 29.38 -29.83 14.32
C ASP A 215 29.22 -28.31 14.25
N LYS A 216 30.28 -27.58 13.85
CA LYS A 216 30.20 -26.12 13.61
C LYS A 216 29.20 -25.77 12.52
N LYS A 217 29.22 -26.50 11.40
CA LYS A 217 28.30 -26.28 10.29
C LYS A 217 26.86 -26.56 10.70
N ASP A 218 26.61 -27.60 11.48
CA ASP A 218 25.27 -27.92 11.96
C ASP A 218 24.79 -26.93 13.02
N PHE A 219 25.70 -26.43 13.86
CA PHE A 219 25.40 -25.32 14.78
C PHE A 219 25.01 -24.04 14.02
N GLU A 220 25.74 -23.67 12.97
CA GLU A 220 25.39 -22.51 12.11
C GLU A 220 24.00 -22.66 11.50
N LYS A 221 23.65 -23.85 10.98
CA LYS A 221 22.30 -24.11 10.46
C LYS A 221 21.22 -23.95 11.53
N LEU A 222 21.46 -24.46 12.74
CA LEU A 222 20.51 -24.32 13.85
C LEU A 222 20.34 -22.85 14.28
N VAL A 223 21.41 -22.05 14.21
CA VAL A 223 21.33 -20.60 14.44
C VAL A 223 20.48 -19.92 13.37
N ASP A 224 20.69 -20.24 12.09
CA ASP A 224 19.89 -19.71 10.98
C ASP A 224 18.39 -20.07 11.12
N GLU A 225 18.10 -21.31 11.52
CA GLU A 225 16.73 -21.76 11.79
C GLU A 225 16.10 -21.02 12.98
N MET A 226 16.85 -20.82 14.06
CA MET A 226 16.38 -20.03 15.20
C MET A 226 16.09 -18.58 14.81
N GLU A 227 16.93 -17.95 13.98
CA GLU A 227 16.68 -16.59 13.48
C GLU A 227 15.43 -16.52 12.61
N LYS A 228 15.21 -17.51 11.74
CA LYS A 228 13.96 -17.64 10.97
C LYS A 228 12.75 -17.73 11.88
N PHE A 229 12.76 -18.63 12.87
CA PHE A 229 11.65 -18.77 13.81
C PHE A 229 11.40 -17.51 14.65
N LYS A 230 12.44 -16.76 15.02
CA LYS A 230 12.28 -15.45 15.66
C LYS A 230 11.59 -14.44 14.73
N GLY A 231 11.97 -14.43 13.44
CA GLY A 231 11.30 -13.63 12.42
C GLY A 231 9.82 -13.99 12.27
N ASP A 232 9.52 -15.28 12.13
CA ASP A 232 8.15 -15.80 12.03
C ASP A 232 7.32 -15.45 13.27
N LEU A 233 7.91 -15.57 14.47
CA LEU A 233 7.24 -15.21 15.73
C LEU A 233 6.87 -13.72 15.78
N VAL A 234 7.75 -12.84 15.33
CA VAL A 234 7.46 -11.39 15.24
C VAL A 234 6.33 -11.14 14.24
N GLN A 235 6.34 -11.83 13.09
CA GLN A 235 5.28 -11.73 12.10
C GLN A 235 3.94 -12.19 12.68
N VAL A 236 3.89 -13.36 13.30
CA VAL A 236 2.68 -13.92 13.94
C VAL A 236 2.17 -13.00 15.06
N ASN A 237 3.06 -12.46 15.90
CA ASN A 237 2.66 -11.54 16.97
C ASN A 237 2.07 -10.22 16.46
N SER A 238 2.38 -9.81 15.22
CA SER A 238 1.79 -8.61 14.62
C SER A 238 0.36 -8.83 14.09
N VAL A 239 0.00 -10.07 13.74
CA VAL A 239 -1.30 -10.44 13.15
C VAL A 239 -2.48 -10.12 14.08
N PRO A 240 -2.48 -10.44 15.39
CA PRO A 240 -3.57 -10.10 16.30
C PRO A 240 -3.92 -8.60 16.32
N ASN A 241 -2.90 -7.73 16.26
CA ASN A 241 -3.12 -6.28 16.24
C ASN A 241 -3.74 -5.81 14.92
N GLN A 242 -3.35 -6.42 13.79
CA GLN A 242 -3.97 -6.15 12.49
C GLN A 242 -5.42 -6.62 12.47
N LEU A 243 -5.67 -7.87 12.90
CA LEU A 243 -7.01 -8.44 12.99
C LEU A 243 -7.92 -7.65 13.94
N MET A 244 -7.39 -7.13 15.05
CA MET A 244 -8.15 -6.28 15.98
C MET A 244 -8.58 -4.97 15.30
N LYS A 245 -7.68 -4.31 14.56
CA LYS A 245 -8.02 -3.10 13.79
C LYS A 245 -9.05 -3.38 12.69
N GLU A 246 -8.91 -4.50 11.98
CA GLU A 246 -9.89 -4.92 10.97
C GLU A 246 -11.25 -5.24 11.59
N LYS A 247 -11.27 -5.96 12.72
CA LYS A 247 -12.48 -6.23 13.51
C LYS A 247 -13.15 -4.93 13.93
N ASP A 248 -12.42 -3.95 14.44
CA ASP A 248 -12.98 -2.66 14.85
C ASP A 248 -13.55 -1.88 13.66
N LYS A 249 -12.87 -1.92 12.51
CA LYS A 249 -13.36 -1.32 11.26
C LYS A 249 -14.64 -1.99 10.78
N LEU A 250 -14.67 -3.32 10.75
CA LEU A 250 -15.86 -4.10 10.39
C LEU A 250 -17.01 -3.87 11.37
N GLN A 251 -16.73 -3.77 12.68
CA GLN A 251 -17.75 -3.49 13.69
C GLN A 251 -18.37 -2.10 13.50
N ARG A 252 -17.57 -1.08 13.15
CA ARG A 252 -18.09 0.26 12.83
C ARG A 252 -18.98 0.22 11.59
N GLN A 253 -18.53 -0.45 10.53
CA GLN A 253 -19.31 -0.63 9.31
C GLN A 253 -20.61 -1.39 9.56
N PHE A 254 -20.56 -2.47 10.34
CA PHE A 254 -21.72 -3.23 10.76
C PHE A 254 -22.73 -2.35 11.51
N ASN A 255 -22.27 -1.58 12.49
CA ASN A 255 -23.14 -0.69 13.27
C ASN A 255 -23.76 0.43 12.40
N GLU A 256 -23.06 0.90 11.37
CA GLU A 256 -23.59 1.89 10.42
C GLU A 256 -24.67 1.27 9.51
N ILE A 257 -24.41 0.05 9.01
CA ILE A 257 -25.38 -0.70 8.20
C ILE A 257 -26.61 -1.07 9.03
N ASP A 258 -26.45 -1.57 10.25
CA ASP A 258 -27.55 -1.90 11.17
C ASP A 258 -28.43 -0.66 11.47
N LYS A 259 -27.82 0.51 11.66
CA LYS A 259 -28.57 1.76 11.80
C LYS A 259 -29.35 2.12 10.54
N ARG A 260 -28.74 2.02 9.36
CA ARG A 260 -29.41 2.26 8.07
C ARG A 260 -30.54 1.28 7.81
N GLN A 261 -30.34 0.01 8.18
CA GLN A 261 -31.37 -1.02 8.07
C GLN A 261 -32.57 -0.68 8.95
N LYS A 262 -32.34 -0.32 10.22
CA LYS A 262 -33.41 0.10 11.13
C LYS A 262 -34.16 1.33 10.62
N THR A 263 -33.48 2.32 10.05
CA THR A 263 -34.16 3.49 9.47
C THR A 263 -35.01 3.09 8.26
N LEU A 264 -34.49 2.24 7.37
CA LEU A 264 -35.24 1.74 6.21
C LEU A 264 -36.44 0.89 6.63
N ASP A 265 -36.31 0.06 7.67
CA ASP A 265 -37.42 -0.72 8.21
C ASP A 265 -38.53 0.18 8.76
N THR A 266 -38.16 1.27 9.46
CA THR A 266 -39.16 2.26 9.91
C THR A 266 -39.82 2.99 8.75
N GLU A 267 -39.07 3.40 7.73
CA GLU A 267 -39.62 4.03 6.52
C GLU A 267 -40.55 3.07 5.79
N HIS A 268 -40.17 1.80 5.66
CA HIS A 268 -41.00 0.77 5.03
C HIS A 268 -42.34 0.59 5.75
N GLU A 269 -42.36 0.50 7.08
CA GLU A 269 -43.64 0.38 7.80
C GLU A 269 -44.49 1.64 7.70
N THR A 270 -43.90 2.84 7.71
CA THR A 270 -44.68 4.08 7.48
C THR A 270 -45.29 4.13 6.07
N LEU A 271 -44.55 3.69 5.05
CA LEU A 271 -45.04 3.61 3.68
C LEU A 271 -46.14 2.54 3.54
N LYS A 272 -45.96 1.38 4.17
CA LYS A 272 -46.96 0.31 4.18
C LYS A 272 -48.26 0.75 4.83
N ASP A 273 -48.20 1.47 5.95
CA ASP A 273 -49.40 2.00 6.60
C ASP A 273 -50.06 3.11 5.77
N SER A 274 -49.27 3.96 5.11
CA SER A 274 -49.80 4.93 4.14
C SER A 274 -50.49 4.24 2.95
N LEU A 275 -49.94 3.14 2.46
CA LEU A 275 -50.50 2.36 1.35
C LEU A 275 -51.82 1.71 1.74
N LYS A 276 -51.91 1.14 2.96
CA LYS A 276 -53.19 0.64 3.52
C LYS A 276 -54.23 1.76 3.64
N PHE A 277 -53.83 2.93 4.10
CA PHE A 277 -54.72 4.09 4.21
C PHE A 277 -55.26 4.50 2.83
N PHE A 278 -54.41 4.60 1.81
CA PHE A 278 -54.84 4.93 0.45
C PHE A 278 -55.68 3.82 -0.20
N ALA A 279 -55.39 2.55 0.07
CA ALA A 279 -56.19 1.43 -0.41
C ALA A 279 -57.62 1.50 0.15
N LYS A 280 -57.76 1.74 1.46
CA LYS A 280 -59.07 1.92 2.10
C LYS A 280 -59.80 3.14 1.53
N LYS A 281 -59.12 4.29 1.40
CA LYS A 281 -59.71 5.49 0.82
C LYS A 281 -60.19 5.28 -0.63
N LYS A 282 -59.47 4.46 -1.40
CA LYS A 282 -59.88 4.10 -2.77
C LYS A 282 -61.14 3.24 -2.76
N GLU A 283 -61.24 2.29 -1.83
CA GLU A 283 -62.44 1.46 -1.64
C GLU A 283 -63.64 2.35 -1.29
N ASP A 284 -63.51 3.22 -0.27
CA ASP A 284 -64.55 4.16 0.14
C ASP A 284 -65.03 5.05 -1.03
N LEU A 285 -64.10 5.58 -1.84
CA LEU A 285 -64.44 6.39 -3.03
C LEU A 285 -65.08 5.58 -4.17
N THR A 286 -64.77 4.28 -4.26
CA THR A 286 -65.38 3.40 -5.27
C THR A 286 -66.82 3.09 -4.90
N ASP A 287 -67.09 2.88 -3.61
CA ASP A 287 -68.43 2.67 -3.08
C ASP A 287 -69.28 3.94 -3.24
N GLU A 288 -68.75 5.12 -2.87
CA GLU A 288 -69.44 6.41 -3.08
C GLU A 288 -69.76 6.64 -4.57
N LYS A 289 -68.80 6.33 -5.46
CA LYS A 289 -69.03 6.43 -6.90
C LYS A 289 -70.17 5.52 -7.35
N PHE A 290 -70.22 4.28 -6.87
CA PHE A 290 -71.28 3.33 -7.22
C PHE A 290 -72.66 3.79 -6.73
N GLU A 291 -72.74 4.36 -5.52
CA GLU A 291 -73.97 4.95 -4.98
C GLU A 291 -74.45 6.12 -5.84
N LEU A 292 -73.54 7.04 -6.21
CA LEU A 292 -73.84 8.18 -7.06
C LEU A 292 -74.27 7.77 -8.47
N GLU A 293 -73.60 6.79 -9.08
CA GLU A 293 -74.00 6.23 -10.38
C GLU A 293 -75.41 5.62 -10.32
N THR A 294 -75.71 4.90 -9.23
CA THR A 294 -77.04 4.33 -9.01
C THR A 294 -78.12 5.42 -8.87
N GLU A 295 -77.83 6.50 -8.15
CA GLU A 295 -78.77 7.61 -7.97
C GLU A 295 -78.99 8.40 -9.27
N VAL A 296 -77.93 8.60 -10.05
CA VAL A 296 -78.03 9.19 -11.39
C VAL A 296 -78.90 8.34 -12.30
N GLU A 297 -78.76 7.02 -12.27
CA GLU A 297 -79.57 6.12 -13.10
C GLU A 297 -81.05 6.14 -12.70
N LYS A 298 -81.36 6.18 -11.39
CA LYS A 298 -82.73 6.41 -10.92
C LYS A 298 -83.27 7.76 -11.41
N GLY A 299 -82.46 8.81 -11.33
CA GLY A 299 -82.82 10.15 -11.80
C GLY A 299 -83.15 10.17 -13.30
N LYS A 300 -82.32 9.52 -14.14
CA LYS A 300 -82.59 9.37 -15.58
C LYS A 300 -83.89 8.61 -15.83
N SER A 301 -84.11 7.49 -15.15
CA SER A 301 -85.35 6.71 -15.30
C SER A 301 -86.59 7.52 -14.95
N LEU A 302 -86.53 8.36 -13.90
CA LEU A 302 -87.62 9.25 -13.54
C LEU A 302 -87.87 10.34 -14.60
N VAL A 303 -86.79 10.92 -15.15
CA VAL A 303 -86.89 11.91 -16.24
C VAL A 303 -87.52 11.28 -17.49
N ASP A 304 -87.09 10.07 -17.87
CA ASP A 304 -87.66 9.35 -19.00
C ASP A 304 -89.14 9.06 -18.78
N GLN A 305 -89.53 8.62 -17.57
CA GLN A 305 -90.93 8.44 -17.21
C GLN A 305 -91.73 9.74 -17.36
N LYS A 306 -91.20 10.86 -16.84
CA LYS A 306 -91.88 12.16 -16.95
C LYS A 306 -91.97 12.66 -18.40
N ASN A 307 -90.95 12.43 -19.22
CA ASN A 307 -90.99 12.72 -20.64
C ASN A 307 -92.06 11.90 -21.38
N THR A 308 -92.21 10.61 -21.04
CA THR A 308 -93.29 9.80 -21.62
C THR A 308 -94.68 10.29 -21.22
N GLU A 309 -94.85 10.71 -19.96
CA GLU A 309 -96.10 11.29 -19.45
C GLU A 309 -96.44 12.61 -20.16
N VAL A 310 -95.47 13.52 -20.31
CA VAL A 310 -95.63 14.76 -21.06
C VAL A 310 -96.02 14.48 -22.52
N ASN A 311 -95.37 13.51 -23.17
CA ASN A 311 -95.71 13.13 -24.54
C ASN A 311 -97.13 12.55 -24.68
N MET A 312 -97.62 11.81 -23.66
CA MET A 312 -99.00 11.34 -23.63
C MET A 312 -99.98 12.51 -23.51
N ILE A 313 -99.74 13.42 -22.57
CA ILE A 313 -100.58 14.61 -22.37
C ILE A 313 -100.61 15.48 -23.64
N LEU A 314 -99.46 15.65 -24.32
CA LEU A 314 -99.42 16.38 -25.58
C LEU A 314 -100.30 15.74 -26.67
N LYS A 315 -100.30 14.41 -26.78
CA LYS A 315 -101.18 13.68 -27.70
C LYS A 315 -102.66 13.85 -27.34
N GLU A 316 -103.00 13.83 -26.05
CA GLU A 316 -104.36 14.09 -25.57
C GLU A 316 -104.83 15.52 -25.91
N ILE A 317 -103.96 16.52 -25.70
CA ILE A 317 -104.24 17.91 -26.09
C ILE A 317 -104.45 18.03 -27.60
N GLU A 318 -103.64 17.35 -28.40
CA GLU A 318 -103.78 17.35 -29.86
C GLU A 318 -105.08 16.67 -30.32
N ALA A 319 -105.45 15.56 -29.69
CA ALA A 319 -106.73 14.89 -29.92
C ALA A 319 -107.92 15.81 -29.56
N ALA A 320 -107.88 16.47 -28.40
CA ALA A 320 -108.92 17.41 -27.96
C ALA A 320 -109.03 18.62 -28.90
N LYS A 321 -107.90 19.15 -29.42
CA LYS A 321 -107.91 20.21 -30.44
C LYS A 321 -108.57 19.77 -31.74
N ASN A 322 -108.30 18.54 -32.19
CA ASN A 322 -108.95 17.98 -33.38
C ASN A 322 -110.45 17.80 -33.17
N GLU A 323 -110.87 17.31 -32.00
CA GLU A 323 -112.29 17.20 -31.63
C GLU A 323 -112.97 18.58 -31.59
N GLN A 324 -112.33 19.58 -30.97
CA GLN A 324 -112.83 20.96 -31.00
C GLN A 324 -113.01 21.47 -32.43
N ALA A 325 -112.02 21.27 -33.31
CA ALA A 325 -112.10 21.69 -34.70
C ALA A 325 -113.28 21.02 -35.44
N THR A 326 -113.54 19.74 -35.17
CA THR A 326 -114.72 19.05 -35.73
C THR A 326 -116.03 19.65 -35.23
N LEU A 327 -116.14 19.92 -33.92
CA LEU A 327 -117.33 20.53 -33.33
C LEU A 327 -117.58 21.95 -33.85
N GLU A 328 -116.52 22.74 -34.09
CA GLU A 328 -116.62 24.05 -34.73
C GLU A 328 -117.13 23.95 -36.18
N GLY A 329 -116.67 22.94 -36.94
CA GLY A 329 -117.17 22.63 -38.28
C GLY A 329 -118.66 22.27 -38.30
N ASP A 330 -119.08 21.38 -37.39
CA ASP A 330 -120.48 20.99 -37.21
C ASP A 330 -121.37 22.17 -36.84
N LYS A 331 -120.92 22.99 -35.88
CA LYS A 331 -121.58 24.24 -35.50
C LYS A 331 -121.77 25.15 -36.70
N GLY A 332 -120.75 25.34 -37.54
CA GLY A 332 -120.84 26.14 -38.76
C GLY A 332 -121.92 25.62 -39.73
N THR A 333 -122.01 24.30 -39.88
CA THR A 333 -123.01 23.64 -40.74
C THR A 333 -124.43 23.82 -40.19
N ILE A 334 -124.62 23.65 -38.88
CA ILE A 334 -125.90 23.89 -38.22
C ILE A 334 -126.31 25.37 -38.35
N GLU A 335 -125.39 26.30 -38.15
CA GLU A 335 -125.66 27.74 -38.33
C GLU A 335 -126.08 28.08 -39.77
N MET A 336 -125.43 27.48 -40.78
CA MET A 336 -125.84 27.62 -42.19
C MET A 336 -127.25 27.06 -42.43
N GLY A 337 -127.54 25.88 -41.88
CA GLY A 337 -128.87 25.25 -41.93
C GLY A 337 -129.94 26.13 -41.28
N LEU A 338 -129.65 26.70 -40.11
CA LEU A 338 -130.55 27.62 -39.41
C LEU A 338 -130.82 28.88 -40.25
N ARG A 339 -129.79 29.48 -40.85
CA ARG A 339 -129.95 30.63 -41.75
C ARG A 339 -130.82 30.29 -42.96
N HIS A 340 -130.65 29.11 -43.55
CA HIS A 340 -131.48 28.63 -44.65
C HIS A 340 -132.96 28.49 -44.24
N ILE A 341 -133.23 27.84 -43.11
CA ILE A 341 -134.60 27.68 -42.58
C ILE A 341 -135.23 29.03 -42.26
N MET A 342 -134.48 29.98 -41.68
CA MET A 342 -134.99 31.33 -41.41
C MET A 342 -135.37 32.07 -42.72
N LEU A 343 -134.55 31.93 -43.76
CA LEU A 343 -134.83 32.51 -45.07
C LEU A 343 -136.09 31.88 -45.68
N GLU A 344 -136.21 30.56 -45.59
CA GLU A 344 -137.39 29.84 -46.09
C GLU A 344 -138.66 30.23 -45.33
N LYS A 345 -138.60 30.34 -44.00
CA LYS A 345 -139.69 30.85 -43.16
C LYS A 345 -140.13 32.25 -43.61
N LYS A 346 -139.18 33.15 -43.89
CA LYS A 346 -139.48 34.49 -44.41
C LYS A 346 -140.17 34.42 -45.77
N ASN A 347 -139.65 33.61 -46.70
CA ASN A 347 -140.24 33.42 -48.02
C ASN A 347 -141.68 32.87 -47.95
N GLN A 348 -141.92 31.89 -47.07
CA GLN A 348 -143.25 31.32 -46.83
C GLN A 348 -144.20 32.34 -46.22
N HIS A 349 -143.73 33.15 -45.27
CA HIS A 349 -144.53 34.24 -44.72
C HIS A 349 -144.91 35.26 -45.80
N GLU A 350 -143.98 35.66 -46.67
CA GLU A 350 -144.25 36.56 -47.79
C GLU A 350 -145.24 35.95 -48.80
N ALA A 351 -145.11 34.65 -49.11
CA ALA A 351 -146.04 33.93 -49.96
C ALA A 351 -147.45 33.87 -49.34
N HIS A 352 -147.57 33.55 -48.06
CA HIS A 352 -148.83 33.56 -47.33
C HIS A 352 -149.47 34.96 -47.29
N ALA A 353 -148.68 36.00 -47.03
CA ALA A 353 -149.14 37.38 -47.06
C ALA A 353 -149.65 37.81 -48.45
N ARG A 354 -148.98 37.38 -49.53
CA ARG A 354 -149.44 37.56 -50.91
C ARG A 354 -150.79 36.87 -51.16
N ARG A 355 -150.90 35.58 -50.84
CA ARG A 355 -152.15 34.81 -50.98
C ARG A 355 -153.30 35.40 -50.16
N THR A 356 -153.01 35.92 -48.97
CA THR A 356 -154.02 36.59 -48.13
C THR A 356 -154.56 37.84 -48.81
N ARG A 357 -153.68 38.67 -49.40
CA ARG A 357 -154.09 39.88 -50.14
C ARG A 357 -154.86 39.54 -51.41
N GLU A 358 -154.49 38.48 -52.12
CA GLU A 358 -155.24 37.97 -53.28
C GLU A 358 -156.64 37.50 -52.87
N LYS A 359 -156.73 36.65 -51.84
CA LYS A 359 -158.00 36.23 -51.26
C LYS A 359 -158.88 37.42 -50.87
N ASP A 360 -158.33 38.43 -50.20
CA ASP A 360 -159.10 39.63 -49.80
C ASP A 360 -159.54 40.48 -51.00
N ARG A 361 -158.77 40.51 -52.10
CA ARG A 361 -159.21 41.12 -53.38
C ARG A 361 -160.35 40.34 -53.99
N ASP A 362 -160.22 39.02 -54.07
CA ASP A 362 -161.25 38.15 -54.64
C ASP A 362 -162.55 38.22 -53.83
N LEU A 363 -162.45 38.27 -52.50
CA LEU A 363 -163.60 38.41 -51.60
C LEU A 363 -164.29 39.77 -51.76
N LYS A 364 -163.53 40.86 -52.00
CA LYS A 364 -164.12 42.15 -52.38
C LYS A 364 -164.80 42.10 -53.75
N THR A 365 -164.21 41.43 -54.72
CA THR A 365 -164.79 41.24 -56.05
C THR A 365 -166.09 40.42 -55.99
N LEU A 366 -166.10 39.35 -55.19
CA LEU A 366 -167.28 38.52 -54.94
C LEU A 366 -168.38 39.33 -54.28
N LYS A 367 -168.10 40.08 -53.21
CA LYS A 367 -169.10 40.96 -52.58
C LYS A 367 -169.68 41.99 -53.54
N LYS A 368 -168.86 42.52 -54.46
CA LYS A 368 -169.34 43.43 -55.51
C LYS A 368 -170.26 42.71 -56.51
N ALA A 369 -169.93 41.48 -56.88
CA ALA A 369 -170.77 40.65 -57.75
C ALA A 369 -172.08 40.22 -57.06
N GLU A 370 -172.03 39.82 -55.79
CA GLU A 370 -173.21 39.51 -54.96
C GLU A 370 -174.15 40.73 -54.86
N LEU A 371 -173.60 41.92 -54.64
CA LEU A 371 -174.38 43.16 -54.63
C LEU A 371 -175.02 43.44 -56.01
N GLN A 372 -174.29 43.20 -57.10
CA GLN A 372 -174.84 43.32 -58.46
C GLN A 372 -175.96 42.31 -58.73
N VAL A 373 -175.84 41.08 -58.24
CA VAL A 373 -176.90 40.06 -58.33
C VAL A 373 -178.12 40.51 -57.53
N LYS A 374 -177.93 41.00 -56.31
CA LYS A 374 -179.03 41.51 -55.48
C LYS A 374 -179.76 42.68 -56.14
N VAL A 375 -179.01 43.62 -56.73
CA VAL A 375 -179.59 44.72 -57.54
C VAL A 375 -180.33 44.17 -58.76
N ALA A 376 -179.80 43.13 -59.42
CA ALA A 376 -180.47 42.50 -60.55
C ALA A 376 -181.76 41.76 -60.14
N GLU A 377 -181.80 41.14 -58.96
CA GLU A 377 -182.99 40.49 -58.40
C GLU A 377 -184.07 41.51 -57.99
N GLU A 378 -183.68 42.61 -57.35
CA GLU A 378 -184.56 43.74 -57.03
C GLU A 378 -185.13 44.35 -58.33
N ASN A 379 -184.29 44.52 -59.36
CA ASN A 379 -184.72 44.95 -60.69
C ASN A 379 -185.65 43.93 -61.36
N LEU A 380 -185.44 42.63 -61.18
CA LEU A 380 -186.32 41.58 -61.72
C LEU A 380 -187.70 41.59 -61.05
N LEU A 381 -187.77 41.78 -59.72
CA LEU A 381 -189.01 41.95 -58.97
C LEU A 381 -189.76 43.22 -59.41
N HIS A 382 -189.03 44.32 -59.58
CA HIS A 382 -189.58 45.56 -60.13
C HIS A 382 -190.10 45.35 -61.55
N THR A 383 -189.35 44.67 -62.42
CA THR A 383 -189.73 44.38 -63.80
C THR A 383 -190.94 43.46 -63.90
N ARG A 384 -191.10 42.48 -62.99
CA ARG A 384 -192.32 41.65 -62.89
C ARG A 384 -193.54 42.44 -62.45
N SER A 385 -193.40 43.37 -61.48
CA SER A 385 -194.48 44.26 -61.05
C SER A 385 -194.85 45.31 -62.11
N VAL A 386 -193.90 45.70 -62.96
CA VAL A 386 -194.11 46.64 -64.07
C VAL A 386 -194.76 45.92 -65.26
N ASN A 387 -194.40 44.67 -65.57
CA ASN A 387 -194.97 43.93 -66.71
C ASN A 387 -196.47 43.60 -66.56
N GLU A 388 -197.02 43.60 -65.34
CA GLU A 388 -198.46 43.43 -65.08
C GLU A 388 -199.26 44.75 -65.22
N LYS A 389 -198.59 45.91 -65.13
CA LYS A 389 -199.18 47.25 -65.32
C LYS A 389 -198.90 47.87 -66.68
N THR A 390 -197.86 47.42 -67.39
CA THR A 390 -197.37 48.00 -68.65
C THR A 390 -197.77 47.15 -69.87
N LYS A 391 -198.90 46.44 -69.78
CA LYS A 391 -199.69 45.94 -70.93
C LYS A 391 -200.73 46.98 -71.41
N SER A 392 -200.68 48.21 -70.89
CA SER A 392 -201.60 49.30 -71.24
C SER A 392 -200.99 50.69 -71.48
N GLN A 393 -199.68 50.84 -71.81
CA GLN A 393 -199.15 52.01 -72.56
C GLN A 393 -197.61 51.99 -72.78
N VAL A 394 -197.21 51.88 -74.06
CA VAL A 394 -196.42 52.84 -74.87
C VAL A 394 -195.02 53.36 -74.40
N GLU A 395 -194.01 52.96 -75.19
CA GLU A 395 -192.87 53.68 -75.84
C GLU A 395 -191.74 54.45 -75.11
N SER A 396 -190.51 54.03 -75.47
CA SER A 396 -189.33 54.83 -75.92
C SER A 396 -188.19 55.26 -74.95
N LEU A 397 -186.99 54.72 -75.27
CA LEU A 397 -185.65 55.37 -75.33
C LEU A 397 -184.81 55.64 -74.05
N PRO A 398 -183.45 55.76 -74.20
CA PRO A 398 -182.44 55.21 -73.27
C PRO A 398 -181.26 56.19 -72.92
N LYS A 399 -180.15 55.62 -72.41
CA LYS A 399 -178.76 56.14 -72.23
C LYS A 399 -178.52 56.89 -70.89
N ASP A 400 -177.33 56.98 -70.26
CA ASP A 400 -175.96 57.07 -70.78
C ASP A 400 -174.89 57.12 -69.65
N ASP A 401 -173.65 56.84 -70.06
CA ASP A 401 -172.27 57.31 -69.73
C ASP A 401 -171.79 57.98 -68.40
N GLY A 402 -170.48 57.79 -68.10
CA GLY A 402 -169.60 58.94 -67.81
C GLY A 402 -168.80 59.08 -66.48
N SER A 403 -167.59 58.51 -66.43
CA SER A 403 -166.29 59.23 -66.19
C SER A 403 -165.68 59.63 -64.80
N ILE A 404 -164.34 59.37 -64.67
CA ILE A 404 -163.20 60.19 -64.11
C ILE A 404 -162.67 60.05 -62.63
N SER A 405 -161.40 59.58 -62.45
CA SER A 405 -160.16 60.34 -62.04
C SER A 405 -159.17 59.73 -61.00
N LYS A 406 -157.85 59.92 -61.29
CA LYS A 406 -156.68 60.32 -60.45
C LYS A 406 -155.56 59.34 -59.97
N LYS A 407 -154.31 59.78 -60.29
CA LYS A 407 -152.98 59.71 -59.60
C LYS A 407 -152.16 58.40 -59.72
N LYS A 408 -150.92 58.33 -60.26
CA LYS A 408 -149.71 59.21 -60.33
C LYS A 408 -148.91 59.31 -59.01
N ALA A 409 -148.00 58.35 -58.74
CA ALA A 409 -146.90 58.41 -57.74
C ALA A 409 -145.91 57.20 -57.77
N ASP A 410 -145.09 57.03 -58.82
CA ASP A 410 -144.12 55.91 -58.94
C ASP A 410 -142.67 56.38 -59.18
N LEU A 411 -141.98 56.90 -58.17
CA LEU A 411 -140.53 57.14 -58.24
C LEU A 411 -139.92 57.27 -56.83
N ALA A 412 -139.48 56.14 -56.24
CA ALA A 412 -138.51 56.08 -55.12
C ALA A 412 -138.17 54.63 -54.73
N LYS A 413 -137.23 53.96 -55.45
CA LYS A 413 -136.67 52.67 -54.99
C LYS A 413 -135.21 52.35 -55.36
N GLU A 414 -134.45 53.30 -55.90
CA GLU A 414 -133.09 53.02 -56.41
C GLU A 414 -131.92 53.50 -55.54
N VAL A 415 -132.14 54.14 -54.38
CA VAL A 415 -131.05 54.78 -53.61
C VAL A 415 -130.41 53.90 -52.53
N GLU A 416 -130.95 52.72 -52.20
CA GLU A 416 -130.47 51.95 -51.03
C GLU A 416 -129.39 50.89 -51.32
N MET A 417 -129.06 50.64 -52.59
CA MET A 417 -128.13 49.56 -52.99
C MET A 417 -126.65 49.97 -52.94
N VAL A 418 -126.33 51.27 -52.88
CA VAL A 418 -124.94 51.77 -52.99
C VAL A 418 -124.27 52.01 -51.62
N LYS A 419 -125.03 52.09 -50.51
CA LYS A 419 -124.47 52.36 -49.17
C LYS A 419 -123.78 51.16 -48.49
N VAL A 420 -124.08 49.93 -48.89
CA VAL A 420 -123.59 48.72 -48.19
C VAL A 420 -122.22 48.24 -48.72
N SER A 421 -121.86 48.56 -49.96
CA SER A 421 -120.63 48.07 -50.59
C SER A 421 -119.35 48.78 -50.14
N LEU A 422 -119.44 49.98 -49.56
CA LEU A 422 -118.27 50.78 -49.14
C LEU A 422 -117.73 50.40 -47.75
N ALA A 423 -118.55 49.80 -46.87
CA ALA A 423 -118.14 49.42 -45.51
C ALA A 423 -117.31 48.13 -45.43
N LYS A 424 -117.36 47.26 -46.46
CA LYS A 424 -116.58 46.01 -46.52
C LYS A 424 -115.11 46.19 -46.90
N HIS A 425 -114.76 47.31 -47.53
CA HIS A 425 -113.39 47.59 -47.97
C HIS A 425 -112.47 48.09 -46.83
N ASN A 426 -113.02 48.70 -45.76
CA ASN A 426 -112.21 49.29 -44.68
C ASN A 426 -111.73 48.29 -43.62
N LYS A 427 -112.34 47.11 -43.49
CA LYS A 427 -111.95 46.11 -42.47
C LYS A 427 -110.77 45.23 -42.92
N VAL A 428 -110.63 44.98 -44.22
CA VAL A 428 -109.53 44.18 -44.81
C VAL A 428 -108.19 44.94 -44.82
N THR A 429 -108.24 46.28 -44.78
CA THR A 429 -107.04 47.12 -44.76
C THR A 429 -106.38 47.17 -43.38
N THR A 430 -107.17 47.12 -42.30
CA THR A 430 -106.66 47.17 -40.91
C THR A 430 -105.96 45.87 -40.52
N ASP A 431 -106.54 44.71 -40.84
CA ASP A 431 -105.94 43.40 -40.54
C ASP A 431 -104.62 43.18 -41.31
N LYS A 432 -104.55 43.65 -42.57
CA LYS A 432 -103.30 43.66 -43.34
C LYS A 432 -102.27 44.61 -42.74
N HIS A 433 -102.69 45.76 -42.20
CA HIS A 433 -101.77 46.71 -41.59
C HIS A 433 -101.13 46.15 -40.32
N ILE A 434 -101.91 45.47 -39.47
CA ILE A 434 -101.43 44.79 -38.25
C ILE A 434 -100.49 43.64 -38.59
N ALA A 435 -100.81 42.83 -39.60
CA ALA A 435 -99.93 41.74 -40.05
C ALA A 435 -98.59 42.27 -40.60
N LEU A 436 -98.60 43.39 -41.33
CA LEU A 436 -97.40 44.04 -41.85
C LEU A 436 -96.55 44.65 -40.74
N GLU A 437 -97.18 45.25 -39.73
CA GLU A 437 -96.51 45.81 -38.56
C GLU A 437 -95.90 44.72 -37.66
N THR A 438 -96.58 43.58 -37.52
CA THR A 438 -96.06 42.39 -36.81
C THR A 438 -94.89 41.76 -37.57
N SER A 439 -94.97 41.67 -38.90
CA SER A 439 -93.89 41.18 -39.75
C SER A 439 -92.67 42.11 -39.71
N ALA A 440 -92.87 43.42 -39.73
CA ALA A 440 -91.80 44.40 -39.62
C ALA A 440 -91.11 44.34 -38.24
N ALA A 441 -91.88 44.13 -37.16
CA ALA A 441 -91.33 43.94 -35.82
C ALA A 441 -90.50 42.65 -35.70
N GLN A 442 -90.95 41.55 -36.32
CA GLN A 442 -90.17 40.30 -36.40
C GLN A 442 -88.90 40.47 -37.23
N GLU A 443 -88.96 41.16 -38.38
CA GLU A 443 -87.79 41.45 -39.20
C GLU A 443 -86.77 42.30 -38.43
N GLN A 444 -87.23 43.32 -37.70
CA GLN A 444 -86.38 44.14 -36.85
C GLN A 444 -85.72 43.30 -35.73
N ALA A 445 -86.46 42.39 -35.09
CA ALA A 445 -85.90 41.50 -34.05
C ALA A 445 -84.84 40.55 -34.62
N LEU A 446 -85.09 39.96 -35.80
CA LEU A 446 -84.13 39.10 -36.49
C LEU A 446 -82.86 39.86 -36.94
N LEU A 447 -82.99 41.15 -37.29
CA LEU A 447 -81.83 42.00 -37.59
C LEU A 447 -80.97 42.28 -36.34
N TYR A 448 -81.58 42.47 -35.17
CA TYR A 448 -80.84 42.59 -33.91
C TYR A 448 -80.13 41.29 -33.56
N GLU A 449 -80.81 40.14 -33.64
CA GLU A 449 -80.21 38.83 -33.39
C GLU A 449 -79.08 38.52 -34.39
N GLN A 450 -79.24 38.87 -35.67
CA GLN A 450 -78.17 38.75 -36.66
C GLN A 450 -76.96 39.64 -36.31
N SER A 451 -77.18 40.84 -35.78
CA SER A 451 -76.11 41.74 -35.34
C SER A 451 -75.36 41.14 -34.14
N ASP A 452 -76.06 40.60 -33.16
CA ASP A 452 -75.46 39.98 -31.97
C ASP A 452 -74.64 38.74 -32.34
N LEU A 453 -75.18 37.87 -33.21
CA LEU A 453 -74.45 36.72 -33.74
C LEU A 453 -73.21 37.13 -34.54
N ARG A 454 -73.24 38.25 -35.27
CA ARG A 454 -72.04 38.78 -35.95
C ARG A 454 -70.97 39.23 -34.96
N ILE A 455 -71.36 39.84 -33.84
CA ILE A 455 -70.42 40.22 -32.78
C ILE A 455 -69.80 38.96 -32.17
N GLU A 456 -70.61 37.95 -31.87
CA GLU A 456 -70.12 36.68 -31.30
C GLU A 456 -69.16 35.95 -32.24
N VAL A 457 -69.43 35.93 -33.55
CA VAL A 457 -68.50 35.36 -34.54
C VAL A 457 -67.16 36.09 -34.56
N VAL A 458 -67.15 37.42 -34.41
CA VAL A 458 -65.91 38.20 -34.32
C VAL A 458 -65.15 37.88 -33.04
N GLU A 459 -65.84 37.76 -31.91
CA GLU A 459 -65.23 37.38 -30.63
C GLU A 459 -64.65 35.96 -30.66
N LEU A 460 -65.38 34.99 -31.21
CA LEU A 460 -64.92 33.62 -31.38
C LEU A 460 -63.70 33.54 -32.31
N ASN A 461 -63.69 34.28 -33.41
CA ASN A 461 -62.52 34.35 -34.30
C ASN A 461 -61.29 34.94 -33.59
N ARG A 462 -61.49 35.99 -32.78
CA ARG A 462 -60.42 36.56 -31.95
C ARG A 462 -59.90 35.53 -30.93
N LEU A 463 -60.79 34.79 -30.27
CA LEU A 463 -60.43 33.74 -29.32
C LEU A 463 -59.67 32.60 -29.99
N ALA A 464 -60.09 32.19 -31.19
CA ALA A 464 -59.40 31.19 -31.99
C ALA A 464 -57.99 31.65 -32.39
N ALA A 465 -57.81 32.92 -32.78
CA ALA A 465 -56.50 33.49 -33.07
C ALA A 465 -55.58 33.50 -31.84
N ILE A 466 -56.09 33.95 -30.67
CA ILE A 466 -55.34 33.93 -29.41
C ILE A 466 -54.92 32.49 -29.06
N LYS A 467 -55.82 31.50 -29.22
CA LYS A 467 -55.51 30.10 -28.94
C LYS A 467 -54.50 29.50 -29.92
N ALA A 468 -54.50 29.93 -31.17
CA ALA A 468 -53.49 29.54 -32.15
C ALA A 468 -52.11 30.10 -31.75
N ASP A 469 -52.04 31.39 -31.38
CA ASP A 469 -50.81 32.03 -30.92
C ASP A 469 -50.27 31.39 -29.63
N GLU A 470 -51.14 31.11 -28.65
CA GLU A 470 -50.77 30.39 -27.42
C GLU A 470 -50.19 29.00 -27.72
N ARG A 471 -50.79 28.26 -28.67
CA ARG A 471 -50.31 26.94 -29.08
C ARG A 471 -48.94 27.05 -29.72
N GLU A 472 -48.73 28.02 -30.60
CA GLU A 472 -47.45 28.20 -31.28
C GLU A 472 -46.36 28.67 -30.32
N GLN A 473 -46.70 29.56 -29.38
CA GLN A 473 -45.78 29.97 -28.33
C GLN A 473 -45.36 28.79 -27.44
N LYS A 474 -46.32 27.96 -27.00
CA LYS A 474 -46.03 26.75 -26.23
C LYS A 474 -45.19 25.74 -27.02
N ALA A 475 -45.44 25.56 -28.32
CA ALA A 475 -44.63 24.69 -29.17
C ALA A 475 -43.18 25.19 -29.29
N ARG A 476 -42.98 26.50 -29.46
CA ARG A 476 -41.63 27.11 -29.48
C ARG A 476 -40.92 26.97 -28.13
N ASP A 477 -41.62 27.20 -27.03
CA ASP A 477 -41.04 27.08 -25.69
C ASP A 477 -40.70 25.61 -25.36
N PHE A 478 -41.55 24.66 -25.77
CA PHE A 478 -41.26 23.24 -25.70
C PHE A 478 -40.00 22.88 -26.50
N MET A 479 -39.90 23.30 -27.76
CA MET A 479 -38.72 23.04 -28.60
C MET A 479 -37.44 23.64 -27.98
N ARG A 480 -37.52 24.84 -27.40
CA ARG A 480 -36.39 25.47 -26.68
C ARG A 480 -36.00 24.69 -25.44
N ALA A 481 -36.98 24.20 -24.67
CA ALA A 481 -36.73 23.36 -23.49
C ALA A 481 -36.11 22.02 -23.89
N GLU A 482 -36.60 21.40 -24.97
CA GLU A 482 -36.10 20.14 -25.52
C GLU A 482 -34.65 20.26 -26.00
N ILE A 483 -34.31 21.32 -26.74
CA ILE A 483 -32.92 21.60 -27.15
C ILE A 483 -32.01 21.81 -25.93
N ARG A 484 -32.47 22.54 -24.92
CA ARG A 484 -31.71 22.74 -23.67
C ARG A 484 -31.50 21.43 -22.91
N PHE A 485 -32.52 20.57 -22.89
CA PHE A 485 -32.45 19.27 -22.27
C PHE A 485 -31.40 18.38 -22.95
N HIS A 486 -31.46 18.23 -24.28
CA HIS A 486 -30.48 17.45 -25.04
C HIS A 486 -29.06 17.98 -24.86
N LYS A 487 -28.88 19.31 -24.87
CA LYS A 487 -27.56 19.92 -24.61
C LYS A 487 -27.06 19.62 -23.20
N ALA A 488 -27.94 19.64 -22.20
CA ALA A 488 -27.58 19.28 -20.83
C ALA A 488 -27.24 17.78 -20.70
N GLU A 489 -27.91 16.90 -21.43
CA GLU A 489 -27.56 15.48 -21.51
C GLU A 489 -26.19 15.26 -22.17
N GLU A 490 -25.89 15.93 -23.28
CA GLU A 490 -24.57 15.87 -23.95
C GLU A 490 -23.46 16.40 -23.03
N ASP A 491 -23.70 17.51 -22.34
CA ASP A 491 -22.77 18.06 -21.35
C ASP A 491 -22.56 17.09 -20.18
N LEU A 492 -23.62 16.44 -19.69
CA LEU A 492 -23.55 15.42 -18.64
C LEU A 492 -22.71 14.22 -19.08
N GLN A 493 -22.96 13.67 -20.28
CA GLN A 493 -22.17 12.57 -20.83
C GLN A 493 -20.69 12.94 -20.97
N THR A 494 -20.41 14.16 -21.44
CA THR A 494 -19.04 14.67 -21.56
C THR A 494 -18.38 14.79 -20.19
N LYS A 495 -19.11 15.25 -19.17
CA LYS A 495 -18.62 15.34 -17.79
C LYS A 495 -18.38 13.97 -17.17
N ASP A 496 -19.24 13.00 -17.44
CA ASP A 496 -19.07 11.62 -16.96
C ASP A 496 -17.82 10.97 -17.55
N LEU A 497 -17.55 11.19 -18.85
CA LEU A 497 -16.31 10.75 -19.48
C LEU A 497 -15.08 11.41 -18.84
N GLN A 498 -15.13 12.73 -18.57
CA GLN A 498 -14.05 13.43 -17.85
C GLN A 498 -13.83 12.87 -16.45
N ILE A 499 -14.90 12.58 -15.71
CA ILE A 499 -14.82 11.98 -14.36
C ILE A 499 -14.20 10.59 -14.43
N ALA A 500 -14.58 9.77 -15.41
CA ALA A 500 -14.00 8.44 -15.61
C ALA A 500 -12.48 8.52 -15.87
N ASP A 501 -12.05 9.42 -16.74
CA ASP A 501 -10.64 9.67 -17.02
C ASP A 501 -9.87 10.16 -15.79
N HIS A 502 -10.45 11.08 -15.01
CA HIS A 502 -9.84 11.56 -13.78
C HIS A 502 -9.71 10.46 -12.73
N ARG A 503 -10.72 9.61 -12.55
CA ARG A 503 -10.65 8.43 -11.66
C ARG A 503 -9.56 7.46 -12.09
N LYS A 504 -9.39 7.25 -13.40
CA LYS A 504 -8.30 6.42 -13.93
C LYS A 504 -6.94 7.01 -13.59
N LYS A 505 -6.74 8.32 -13.82
CA LYS A 505 -5.51 9.04 -13.47
C LYS A 505 -5.22 9.02 -11.96
N GLU A 506 -6.25 9.16 -11.13
CA GLU A 506 -6.14 9.08 -9.68
C GLU A 506 -5.61 7.70 -9.26
N LYS A 507 -6.19 6.62 -9.79
CA LYS A 507 -5.75 5.24 -9.51
C LYS A 507 -4.31 4.98 -9.98
N GLU A 508 -3.93 5.51 -11.13
CA GLU A 508 -2.55 5.44 -11.63
C GLU A 508 -1.58 6.18 -10.69
N MET A 509 -1.94 7.37 -10.21
CA MET A 509 -1.12 8.13 -9.26
C MET A 509 -1.04 7.47 -7.89
N GLU A 510 -2.13 6.89 -7.40
CA GLU A 510 -2.13 6.13 -6.15
C GLU A 510 -1.18 4.92 -6.22
N THR A 511 -1.17 4.25 -7.37
CA THR A 511 -0.24 3.13 -7.63
C THR A 511 1.21 3.61 -7.62
N LYS A 512 1.51 4.70 -8.34
CA LYS A 512 2.85 5.32 -8.32
C LYS A 512 3.29 5.76 -6.92
N LEU A 513 2.39 6.34 -6.13
CA LEU A 513 2.67 6.72 -4.75
C LEU A 513 3.01 5.51 -3.87
N LYS A 514 2.28 4.39 -4.03
CA LYS A 514 2.59 3.14 -3.32
C LYS A 514 3.96 2.59 -3.74
N GLU A 515 4.32 2.66 -5.00
CA GLU A 515 5.65 2.28 -5.49
C GLU A 515 6.75 3.18 -4.91
N PHE A 516 6.54 4.50 -4.88
CA PHE A 516 7.47 5.43 -4.24
C PHE A 516 7.63 5.18 -2.75
N ALA A 517 6.54 4.89 -2.03
CA ALA A 517 6.60 4.55 -0.61
C ALA A 517 7.45 3.29 -0.38
N LYS A 518 7.26 2.24 -1.19
CA LYS A 518 8.11 1.04 -1.14
C LYS A 518 9.57 1.35 -1.41
N LEU A 519 9.85 2.17 -2.43
CA LEU A 519 11.22 2.56 -2.76
C LEU A 519 11.87 3.35 -1.62
N TYR A 520 11.12 4.24 -0.99
CA TYR A 520 11.57 4.98 0.19
C TYR A 520 11.91 4.04 1.35
N ASP A 521 11.08 3.03 1.63
CA ASP A 521 11.36 2.04 2.67
C ASP A 521 12.63 1.24 2.39
N VAL A 522 12.87 0.85 1.13
CA VAL A 522 14.11 0.20 0.71
C VAL A 522 15.32 1.10 0.97
N ILE A 523 15.27 2.37 0.50
CA ILE A 523 16.37 3.33 0.71
C ILE A 523 16.61 3.59 2.20
N LYS A 524 15.54 3.70 3.00
CA LYS A 524 15.62 3.88 4.45
C LYS A 524 16.28 2.67 5.12
N ASN A 525 15.95 1.46 4.71
CA ASN A 525 16.55 0.23 5.22
C ASN A 525 18.03 0.13 4.85
N GLU A 526 18.39 0.44 3.60
CA GLU A 526 19.80 0.50 3.16
C GLU A 526 20.60 1.57 3.91
N ARG A 527 20.01 2.77 4.11
CA ARG A 527 20.62 3.81 4.96
C ARG A 527 20.89 3.28 6.37
N ASN A 528 19.91 2.63 7.01
CA ASN A 528 20.07 2.08 8.35
C ASN A 528 21.17 1.01 8.39
N LYS A 529 21.24 0.14 7.37
CA LYS A 529 22.30 -0.86 7.23
C LYS A 529 23.68 -0.22 7.13
N CYS A 530 23.83 0.82 6.31
CA CYS A 530 25.08 1.59 6.20
C CYS A 530 25.45 2.25 7.54
N VAL A 531 24.49 2.85 8.24
CA VAL A 531 24.74 3.44 9.58
C VAL A 531 25.21 2.38 10.57
N ASN A 532 24.56 1.21 10.62
CA ASN A 532 24.97 0.10 11.49
C ASN A 532 26.38 -0.42 11.15
N LEU A 533 26.73 -0.52 9.87
CA LEU A 533 28.07 -0.89 9.43
C LEU A 533 29.12 0.14 9.86
N ILE A 534 28.81 1.43 9.72
CA ILE A 534 29.70 2.52 10.19
C ILE A 534 29.89 2.43 11.71
N GLN A 535 28.82 2.25 12.48
CA GLN A 535 28.91 2.11 13.94
C GLN A 535 29.75 0.89 14.34
N THR A 536 29.49 -0.27 13.74
CA THR A 536 30.22 -1.51 14.00
C THR A 536 31.71 -1.37 13.66
N SER A 537 32.02 -0.78 12.50
CA SER A 537 33.39 -0.51 12.07
C SER A 537 34.10 0.46 13.02
N THR A 538 33.41 1.52 13.44
CA THR A 538 33.93 2.52 14.38
C THR A 538 34.22 1.88 15.75
N GLN A 539 33.32 1.03 16.24
CA GLN A 539 33.51 0.29 17.49
C GLN A 539 34.72 -0.66 17.39
N LYS A 540 34.81 -1.48 16.33
CA LYS A 540 35.97 -2.37 16.12
C LYS A 540 37.29 -1.61 16.04
N ALA A 541 37.29 -0.43 15.41
CA ALA A 541 38.47 0.43 15.36
C ALA A 541 38.86 0.96 16.75
N ALA A 542 37.89 1.30 17.60
CA ALA A 542 38.13 1.70 18.99
C ALA A 542 38.67 0.53 19.83
N GLU A 543 38.06 -0.65 19.74
CA GLU A 543 38.52 -1.87 20.42
C GLU A 543 39.95 -2.24 20.01
N MET A 544 40.28 -2.17 18.71
CA MET A 544 41.65 -2.39 18.23
C MET A 544 42.63 -1.35 18.77
N LYS A 545 42.25 -0.06 18.85
CA LYS A 545 43.09 0.98 19.47
C LYS A 545 43.35 0.70 20.95
N GLU A 546 42.34 0.25 21.70
CA GLU A 546 42.53 -0.15 23.11
C GLU A 546 43.43 -1.38 23.22
N LYS A 547 43.27 -2.37 22.35
CA LYS A 547 44.14 -3.54 22.30
C LYS A 547 45.60 -3.17 22.02
N ILE A 548 45.84 -2.24 21.10
CA ILE A 548 47.18 -1.70 20.84
C ILE A 548 47.74 -1.01 22.08
N LYS A 549 46.96 -0.19 22.79
CA LYS A 549 47.39 0.45 24.04
C LYS A 549 47.73 -0.57 25.13
N MET A 550 46.92 -1.63 25.30
CA MET A 550 47.22 -2.70 26.26
C MET A 550 48.53 -3.42 25.93
N LEU A 551 48.76 -3.75 24.66
CA LEU A 551 50.01 -4.36 24.21
C LEU A 551 51.21 -3.42 24.40
N GLN A 552 51.04 -2.12 24.16
CA GLN A 552 52.08 -1.12 24.44
C GLN A 552 52.43 -1.08 25.93
N ASN A 553 51.43 -1.06 26.81
CA ASN A 553 51.65 -1.12 28.26
C ASN A 553 52.35 -2.44 28.67
N GLU A 554 51.96 -3.58 28.10
CA GLU A 554 52.63 -4.88 28.34
C GLU A 554 54.10 -4.84 27.91
N ILE A 555 54.40 -4.27 26.73
CA ILE A 555 55.78 -4.10 26.25
C ILE A 555 56.57 -3.21 27.21
N GLU A 556 55.99 -2.13 27.71
CA GLU A 556 56.65 -1.24 28.70
C GLU A 556 56.93 -1.98 30.01
N ILE A 557 55.99 -2.76 30.53
CA ILE A 557 56.18 -3.59 31.73
C ILE A 557 57.31 -4.62 31.51
N LEU A 558 57.31 -5.30 30.36
CA LEU A 558 58.35 -6.28 30.02
C LEU A 558 59.72 -5.61 29.88
N ARG A 559 59.81 -4.43 29.25
CA ARG A 559 61.05 -3.64 29.16
C ARG A 559 61.57 -3.23 30.53
N HIS A 560 60.70 -2.77 31.43
CA HIS A 560 61.08 -2.48 32.81
C HIS A 560 61.60 -3.73 33.53
N THR A 561 60.92 -4.87 33.38
CA THR A 561 61.31 -6.14 34.00
C THR A 561 62.66 -6.65 33.50
N VAL A 562 62.97 -6.46 32.22
CA VAL A 562 64.30 -6.80 31.65
C VAL A 562 65.37 -5.87 32.20
N ASN A 563 65.13 -4.56 32.19
CA ASN A 563 66.09 -3.57 32.71
C ASN A 563 66.36 -3.74 34.21
N ASP A 564 65.40 -4.23 34.99
CA ASP A 564 65.57 -4.53 36.41
C ASP A 564 66.32 -5.85 36.68
N LYS A 565 66.41 -6.76 35.69
CA LYS A 565 67.21 -7.99 35.78
C LYS A 565 68.68 -7.80 35.38
N ASP A 566 69.00 -6.73 34.65
CA ASP A 566 70.36 -6.38 34.24
C ASP A 566 71.08 -5.44 35.24
N LYS A 567 70.48 -5.22 36.43
CA LYS A 567 71.10 -4.61 37.61
C LYS A 567 71.33 -5.66 38.69
#